data_AF-A0A522KIQ2-F1
#
_entry.id   AF-A0A522KIQ2-F1
#
_cell.length_a   1.000
_cell.length_b   1.000
_cell.length_c   1.000
_cell.angle_alpha   90.00
_cell.angle_beta   90.00
_cell.angle_gamma   90.00
#
_symmetry.space_group_name_H-M   'P 1'
#
loop_
_entity.id
_entity.type
_entity.pdbx_description
1 polymer ?
#
loop_
_entity_poly.entity_id
_entity_poly.type
_entity_poly.pdbx_seq_one_letter_code
_entity_poly.pdbx_strand_id
1 'polypeptide(L)'
;MTLPYFRRSLQARRDWRGGLFKRALTASKYVFRCALHWRHQSAWLRFLHETPRMSAMLPHDSRLHERPLHAYINRLLPLARRYAIIESHYRYLLAHWPAHLIDRVYREGAAPLGRLVLKNDSVAELQLRRPLGRGREGELALYLLDAEGRPLSSVIFTLADEGRTVLIGCLQGAAAGLGREAVREFTKQAHGLRPKNLLLSMLYALAQAIGTSQMLGVGNRAHPFSRNKGKIKADYDGFWAE
;
A
#
# COMPACT_ATOMS: atom_id res chain seq x y z
N MET A 1 23.87 -12.01 -10.36
CA MET A 1 22.48 -11.65 -10.70
C MET A 1 21.88 -12.79 -11.49
N THR A 2 20.71 -13.31 -11.14
CA THR A 2 20.01 -14.33 -11.95
C THR A 2 19.50 -13.66 -13.23
N LEU A 3 20.32 -13.68 -14.29
CA LEU A 3 20.03 -13.04 -15.58
C LEU A 3 18.62 -13.34 -16.12
N PRO A 4 18.07 -14.56 -15.99
CA PRO A 4 16.71 -14.85 -16.47
C PRO A 4 15.63 -14.00 -15.79
N TYR A 5 15.69 -13.87 -14.46
CA TYR A 5 14.71 -13.08 -13.71
C TYR A 5 14.86 -11.58 -13.94
N PHE A 6 16.10 -11.09 -14.10
CA PHE A 6 16.33 -9.70 -14.46
C PHE A 6 15.80 -9.36 -15.85
N ARG A 7 16.00 -10.24 -16.84
CA ARG A 7 15.43 -10.06 -18.18
C ARG A 7 13.90 -10.03 -18.14
N ARG A 8 13.29 -10.97 -17.40
CA ARG A 8 11.82 -11.00 -17.20
C ARG A 8 11.31 -9.73 -16.54
N SER A 9 12.01 -9.21 -15.53
CA SER A 9 11.61 -7.99 -14.83
C SER A 9 11.65 -6.74 -15.72
N LEU A 10 12.54 -6.70 -16.72
CA LEU A 10 12.57 -5.66 -17.75
C LEU A 10 11.42 -5.78 -18.77
N GLN A 11 11.08 -7.01 -19.17
CA GLN A 11 10.04 -7.27 -20.17
C GLN A 11 8.62 -7.10 -19.60
N ALA A 12 8.43 -7.40 -18.32
CA ALA A 12 7.13 -7.33 -17.64
C ALA A 12 6.67 -5.90 -17.28
N ARG A 13 7.37 -4.86 -17.74
CA ARG A 13 7.10 -3.46 -17.38
C ARG A 13 5.97 -2.86 -18.22
N ARG A 14 4.78 -2.78 -17.61
CA ARG A 14 3.59 -2.10 -18.17
C ARG A 14 3.34 -0.73 -17.53
N ASP A 15 4.10 -0.37 -16.50
CA ASP A 15 3.90 0.80 -15.65
C ASP A 15 4.71 2.04 -16.08
N TRP A 16 5.68 1.90 -17.00
CA TRP A 16 6.45 3.03 -17.53
C TRP A 16 5.63 3.86 -18.52
N ARG A 17 5.27 5.08 -18.11
CA ARG A 17 4.43 6.02 -18.88
C ARG A 17 5.25 7.08 -19.63
N GLY A 18 4.71 7.54 -20.76
CA GLY A 18 5.26 8.63 -21.59
C GLY A 18 5.86 8.15 -22.91
N GLY A 19 6.41 9.09 -23.69
CA GLY A 19 7.05 8.81 -24.97
C GLY A 19 8.29 7.91 -24.86
N LEU A 20 8.77 7.40 -26.01
CA LEU A 20 9.86 6.42 -26.11
C LEU A 20 11.11 6.84 -25.32
N PHE A 21 11.56 8.08 -25.47
CA PHE A 21 12.74 8.60 -24.76
C PHE A 21 12.58 8.55 -23.23
N LYS A 22 11.41 8.96 -22.70
CA LYS A 22 11.13 8.94 -21.26
C LYS A 22 11.08 7.51 -20.71
N ARG A 23 10.53 6.57 -21.49
CA ARG A 23 10.51 5.14 -21.16
C ARG A 23 11.94 4.58 -21.13
N ALA A 24 12.76 4.90 -22.13
CA ALA A 24 14.17 4.51 -22.19
C ALA A 24 14.95 5.04 -20.98
N LEU A 25 14.81 6.33 -20.63
CA LEU A 25 15.46 6.91 -19.45
C LEU A 25 15.02 6.21 -18.15
N THR A 26 13.74 5.86 -18.03
CA THR A 26 13.22 5.13 -16.87
C THR A 26 13.79 3.73 -16.80
N ALA A 27 13.91 3.04 -17.95
CA ALA A 27 14.56 1.75 -18.06
C ALA A 27 16.02 1.80 -17.65
N SER A 28 16.80 2.75 -18.17
CA SER A 28 18.21 2.91 -17.82
C SER A 28 18.40 3.17 -16.32
N LYS A 29 17.55 4.01 -15.70
CA LYS A 29 17.57 4.23 -14.25
C LYS A 29 17.28 2.96 -13.46
N TYR A 30 16.33 2.14 -13.93
CA TYR A 30 16.02 0.86 -13.30
C TYR A 30 17.18 -0.12 -13.41
N VAL A 31 17.75 -0.29 -14.61
CA VAL A 31 18.93 -1.15 -14.87
C VAL A 31 20.10 -0.74 -13.97
N PHE A 32 20.42 0.55 -13.94
CA PHE A 32 21.49 1.09 -13.11
C PHE A 32 21.30 0.79 -11.62
N ARG A 33 20.09 1.03 -11.08
CA ARG A 33 19.77 0.71 -9.68
C ARG A 33 19.83 -0.78 -9.38
N CYS A 34 19.40 -1.62 -10.31
CA CYS A 34 19.50 -3.06 -10.19
C CYS A 34 20.96 -3.53 -10.16
N ALA A 35 21.83 -2.96 -11.01
CA ALA A 35 23.25 -3.27 -11.02
C ALA A 35 23.93 -2.84 -9.70
N LEU A 36 23.66 -1.62 -9.24
CA LEU A 36 24.22 -1.08 -8.00
C LEU A 36 23.82 -1.91 -6.77
N HIS A 37 22.63 -2.50 -6.78
CA HIS A 37 22.07 -3.26 -5.66
C HIS A 37 21.79 -4.72 -6.00
N TRP A 38 22.63 -5.31 -6.86
CA TRP A 38 22.35 -6.58 -7.50
C TRP A 38 22.10 -7.73 -6.53
N ARG A 39 22.76 -7.78 -5.35
CA ARG A 39 22.56 -8.86 -4.37
C ARG A 39 21.13 -8.89 -3.85
N HIS A 40 20.66 -7.74 -3.35
CA HIS A 40 19.30 -7.58 -2.84
C HIS A 40 18.26 -7.74 -3.96
N GLN A 41 18.50 -7.11 -5.11
CA GLN A 41 17.58 -7.19 -6.23
C GLN A 41 17.47 -8.60 -6.81
N SER A 42 18.56 -9.36 -6.87
CA SER A 42 18.52 -10.75 -7.36
C SER A 42 17.73 -11.63 -6.42
N ALA A 43 17.94 -11.51 -5.10
CA ALA A 43 17.18 -12.26 -4.10
C ALA A 43 15.68 -11.94 -4.19
N TRP A 44 15.34 -10.66 -4.33
CA TRP A 44 13.96 -10.19 -4.48
C TRP A 44 13.28 -10.69 -5.76
N LEU A 45 13.94 -10.55 -6.91
CA LEU A 45 13.39 -11.02 -8.18
C LEU A 45 13.19 -12.54 -8.19
N ARG A 46 14.11 -13.28 -7.55
CA ARG A 46 13.96 -14.71 -7.34
C ARG A 46 12.73 -15.01 -6.50
N PHE A 47 12.56 -14.36 -5.34
CA PHE A 47 11.37 -14.51 -4.51
C PHE A 47 10.07 -14.22 -5.28
N LEU A 48 10.05 -13.16 -6.09
CA LEU A 48 8.88 -12.80 -6.91
C LEU A 48 8.51 -13.87 -7.95
N HIS A 49 9.49 -14.46 -8.63
CA HIS A 49 9.25 -15.37 -9.75
C HIS A 49 9.20 -16.86 -9.35
N GLU A 50 9.88 -17.27 -8.28
CA GLU A 50 9.86 -18.66 -7.78
C GLU A 50 8.67 -18.92 -6.86
N THR A 51 8.07 -17.88 -6.27
CA THR A 51 6.88 -18.04 -5.42
C THR A 51 5.61 -17.96 -6.29
N PRO A 52 4.81 -19.03 -6.42
CA PRO A 52 3.70 -19.08 -7.38
C PRO A 52 2.68 -17.95 -7.24
N ARG A 53 2.26 -17.66 -5.99
CA ARG A 53 1.32 -16.56 -5.72
C ARG A 53 1.92 -15.18 -5.99
N MET A 54 3.21 -14.96 -5.67
CA MET A 54 3.87 -13.69 -6.03
C MET A 54 3.92 -13.50 -7.54
N SER A 55 4.31 -14.54 -8.27
CA SER A 55 4.36 -14.50 -9.74
C SER A 55 2.99 -14.19 -10.35
N ALA A 56 1.91 -14.73 -9.75
CA ALA A 56 0.54 -14.46 -10.17
C ALA A 56 0.08 -13.01 -9.91
N MET A 57 0.73 -12.26 -9.00
CA MET A 57 0.41 -10.84 -8.74
C MET A 57 1.08 -9.89 -9.74
N LEU A 58 2.21 -10.28 -10.34
CA LEU A 58 3.02 -9.42 -11.21
C LEU A 58 2.27 -8.82 -12.41
N PRO A 59 1.38 -9.54 -13.11
CA PRO A 59 0.60 -8.98 -14.22
C PRO A 59 -0.28 -7.79 -13.80
N HIS A 60 -0.68 -7.76 -12.52
CA HIS A 60 -1.55 -6.73 -11.99
C HIS A 60 -0.81 -5.62 -11.25
N ASP A 61 0.42 -5.88 -10.81
CA ASP A 61 1.27 -4.90 -10.15
C ASP A 61 2.75 -5.05 -10.57
N SER A 62 3.03 -4.65 -11.80
CA SER A 62 4.40 -4.69 -12.37
C SER A 62 5.42 -3.87 -11.57
N ARG A 63 4.97 -2.96 -10.69
CA ARG A 63 5.84 -2.16 -9.83
C ARG A 63 6.49 -2.97 -8.70
N LEU A 64 6.07 -4.22 -8.48
CA LEU A 64 6.69 -5.12 -7.50
C LEU A 64 8.17 -5.33 -7.80
N HIS A 65 8.54 -5.40 -9.08
CA HIS A 65 9.93 -5.59 -9.50
C HIS A 65 10.89 -4.50 -9.04
N GLU A 66 10.39 -3.28 -8.80
CA GLU A 66 11.22 -2.13 -8.39
C GLU A 66 10.76 -1.47 -7.09
N ARG A 67 9.72 -2.01 -6.42
CA ARG A 67 9.15 -1.52 -5.16
C ARG A 67 10.23 -1.08 -4.17
N PRO A 68 11.24 -1.92 -3.86
CA PRO A 68 12.21 -1.60 -2.82
C PRO A 68 13.24 -0.55 -3.26
N LEU A 69 13.40 -0.33 -4.57
CA LEU A 69 14.34 0.63 -5.16
C LEU A 69 13.85 2.09 -5.07
N HIS A 70 12.59 2.30 -4.70
CA HIS A 70 12.05 3.63 -4.44
C HIS A 70 12.14 3.97 -2.96
N ALA A 71 11.97 5.26 -2.61
CA ALA A 71 11.74 5.62 -1.21
C ALA A 71 10.35 5.10 -0.82
N TYR A 72 10.34 3.93 -0.21
CA TYR A 72 9.19 3.14 0.17
C TYR A 72 8.95 3.30 1.67
N ILE A 73 7.69 3.55 2.03
CA ILE A 73 7.08 3.80 3.36
C ILE A 73 7.70 4.92 4.20
N ASN A 74 9.03 4.97 4.26
CA ASN A 74 9.83 6.00 4.88
C ASN A 74 11.09 6.22 4.03
N ARG A 75 11.27 7.45 3.54
CA ARG A 75 12.39 7.79 2.64
C ARG A 75 13.77 7.71 3.29
N LEU A 76 13.82 7.76 4.62
CA LEU A 76 15.06 7.70 5.41
C LEU A 76 15.54 6.26 5.61
N LEU A 77 14.71 5.26 5.33
CA LEU A 77 15.10 3.86 5.46
C LEU A 77 16.22 3.51 4.46
N PRO A 78 17.28 2.81 4.92
CA PRO A 78 18.25 2.20 4.04
C PRO A 78 17.59 1.21 3.08
N LEU A 79 18.16 1.04 1.89
CA LEU A 79 17.62 0.15 0.86
C LEU A 79 17.41 -1.29 1.37
N ALA A 80 18.39 -1.85 2.08
CA ALA A 80 18.31 -3.20 2.64
C ALA A 80 17.09 -3.37 3.55
N ARG A 81 16.77 -2.37 4.39
CA ARG A 81 15.59 -2.40 5.26
C ARG A 81 14.29 -2.33 4.46
N ARG A 82 14.26 -1.63 3.33
CA ARG A 82 13.07 -1.61 2.44
C ARG A 82 12.79 -3.00 1.86
N TYR A 83 13.82 -3.69 1.37
CA TYR A 83 13.68 -5.08 0.92
C TYR A 83 13.16 -5.98 2.04
N ALA A 84 13.77 -5.91 3.23
CA ALA A 84 13.38 -6.73 4.36
C ALA A 84 11.91 -6.52 4.77
N ILE A 85 11.43 -5.27 4.79
CA ILE A 85 10.03 -4.94 5.12
C ILE A 85 9.08 -5.53 4.08
N ILE A 86 9.33 -5.27 2.79
CA ILE A 86 8.43 -5.72 1.70
C ILE A 86 8.42 -7.24 1.61
N GLU A 87 9.59 -7.88 1.72
CA GLU A 87 9.69 -9.34 1.72
C GLU A 87 9.01 -9.95 2.94
N SER A 88 9.23 -9.41 4.14
CA SER A 88 8.56 -9.84 5.36
C SER A 88 7.05 -9.75 5.24
N HIS A 89 6.52 -8.69 4.62
CA HIS A 89 5.09 -8.51 4.40
C HIS A 89 4.50 -9.66 3.59
N TYR A 90 5.06 -9.92 2.41
CA TYR A 90 4.53 -10.95 1.52
C TYR A 90 4.74 -12.35 2.07
N ARG A 91 5.89 -12.63 2.71
CA ARG A 91 6.11 -13.92 3.37
C ARG A 91 5.10 -14.16 4.49
N TYR A 92 4.84 -13.15 5.33
CA TYR A 92 3.86 -13.25 6.39
C TYR A 92 2.45 -13.52 5.84
N LEU A 93 2.01 -12.73 4.84
CA LEU A 93 0.72 -12.94 4.18
C LEU A 93 0.59 -14.36 3.63
N LEU A 94 1.58 -14.81 2.85
CA LEU A 94 1.54 -16.12 2.20
C LEU A 94 1.53 -17.28 3.18
N ALA A 95 2.07 -17.09 4.40
CA ALA A 95 2.11 -18.11 5.44
C ALA A 95 0.87 -18.12 6.34
N HIS A 96 0.26 -16.95 6.63
CA HIS A 96 -0.75 -16.83 7.69
C HIS A 96 -2.14 -16.45 7.18
N TRP A 97 -2.26 -15.88 5.97
CA TRP A 97 -3.55 -15.43 5.46
C TRP A 97 -4.21 -16.48 4.56
N PRO A 98 -5.55 -16.56 4.56
CA PRO A 98 -6.26 -17.42 3.63
C PRO A 98 -5.92 -17.07 2.17
N ALA A 99 -5.59 -18.08 1.37
CA ALA A 99 -5.19 -17.88 -0.03
C ALA A 99 -6.23 -17.10 -0.85
N HIS A 100 -7.52 -17.38 -0.63
CA HIS A 100 -8.61 -16.69 -1.32
C HIS A 100 -8.63 -15.18 -1.02
N LEU A 101 -8.31 -14.76 0.21
CA LEU A 101 -8.25 -13.35 0.58
C LEU A 101 -7.10 -12.64 -0.13
N ILE A 102 -5.94 -13.30 -0.19
CA ILE A 102 -4.76 -12.80 -0.93
C ILE A 102 -5.10 -12.62 -2.42
N ASP A 103 -5.76 -13.61 -3.04
CA ASP A 103 -6.15 -13.55 -4.45
C ASP A 103 -7.18 -12.44 -4.72
N ARG A 104 -8.19 -12.29 -3.85
CA ARG A 104 -9.17 -11.20 -3.93
C ARG A 104 -8.50 -9.83 -3.88
N VAL A 105 -7.57 -9.63 -2.95
CA VAL A 105 -6.86 -8.34 -2.80
C VAL A 105 -5.90 -8.07 -3.97
N TYR A 106 -5.05 -9.03 -4.33
CA TYR A 106 -3.90 -8.77 -5.20
C TYR A 106 -4.07 -9.22 -6.65
N ARG A 107 -5.08 -10.03 -6.98
CA ARG A 107 -5.41 -10.40 -8.36
C ARG A 107 -6.68 -9.71 -8.81
N GLU A 108 -7.76 -9.84 -8.05
CA GLU A 108 -9.05 -9.21 -8.37
C GLU A 108 -9.06 -7.72 -8.04
N GLY A 109 -8.38 -7.33 -6.96
CA GLY A 109 -8.07 -5.93 -6.62
C GLY A 109 -8.72 -5.43 -5.34
N ALA A 110 -9.73 -6.14 -4.84
CA ALA A 110 -10.44 -5.80 -3.61
C ALA A 110 -11.05 -7.05 -2.95
N ALA A 111 -11.10 -7.04 -1.63
CA ALA A 111 -11.81 -8.00 -0.79
C ALA A 111 -12.71 -7.23 0.19
N PRO A 112 -14.04 -7.42 0.14
CA PRO A 112 -14.94 -6.91 1.17
C PRO A 112 -14.60 -7.53 2.53
N LEU A 113 -14.44 -6.69 3.55
CA LEU A 113 -14.19 -7.13 4.92
C LEU A 113 -15.44 -7.04 5.80
N GLY A 114 -16.35 -6.12 5.49
CA GLY A 114 -17.55 -5.94 6.28
C GLY A 114 -18.35 -4.70 5.88
N ARG A 115 -19.52 -4.55 6.52
CA ARG A 115 -20.45 -3.44 6.34
C ARG A 115 -20.79 -2.86 7.70
N LEU A 116 -20.96 -1.54 7.73
CA LEU A 116 -21.37 -0.76 8.89
C LEU A 116 -22.72 -0.14 8.56
N VAL A 117 -23.74 -0.45 9.36
CA VAL A 117 -25.05 0.20 9.27
C VAL A 117 -24.98 1.51 10.05
N LEU A 118 -25.36 2.61 9.40
CA LEU A 118 -25.36 3.95 9.96
C LEU A 118 -26.74 4.29 10.57
N LYS A 119 -26.84 5.41 11.27
CA LYS A 119 -28.07 5.83 11.98
C LYS A 119 -29.31 5.94 11.08
N ASN A 120 -29.12 6.27 9.80
CA ASN A 120 -30.20 6.41 8.81
C ASN A 120 -30.39 5.14 7.94
N ASP A 121 -29.94 3.98 8.43
CA ASP A 121 -29.95 2.69 7.73
C ASP A 121 -29.11 2.62 6.45
N SER A 122 -28.39 3.70 6.11
CA SER A 122 -27.39 3.64 5.03
C SER A 122 -26.20 2.80 5.44
N VAL A 123 -25.51 2.23 4.44
CA VAL A 123 -24.42 1.28 4.65
C VAL A 123 -23.10 1.88 4.20
N ALA A 124 -22.09 1.76 5.05
CA ALA A 124 -20.70 1.99 4.68
C ALA A 124 -19.98 0.65 4.53
N GLU A 125 -19.15 0.51 3.51
CA GLU A 125 -18.44 -0.75 3.24
C GLU A 125 -16.94 -0.61 3.56
N LEU A 126 -16.42 -1.61 4.26
CA LEU A 126 -14.99 -1.76 4.51
C LEU A 126 -14.40 -2.73 3.49
N GLN A 127 -13.39 -2.29 2.74
CA GLN A 127 -12.71 -3.11 1.76
C GLN A 127 -11.20 -3.08 1.94
N LEU A 128 -10.57 -4.25 1.83
CA LEU A 128 -9.13 -4.38 1.67
C LEU A 128 -8.78 -4.40 0.19
N ARG A 129 -7.79 -3.62 -0.22
CA ARG A 129 -7.40 -3.43 -1.63
C ARG A 129 -5.89 -3.47 -1.76
N ARG A 130 -5.42 -3.80 -2.97
CA ARG A 130 -4.03 -3.52 -3.35
C ARG A 130 -3.79 -2.00 -3.47
N PRO A 131 -2.61 -1.48 -3.09
CA PRO A 131 -2.30 -0.05 -3.10
C PRO A 131 -1.92 0.45 -4.49
N LEU A 132 -2.80 0.27 -5.49
CA LEU A 132 -2.55 0.71 -6.87
C LEU A 132 -2.30 2.23 -6.91
N GLY A 133 -1.20 2.62 -7.55
CA GLY A 133 -0.75 4.01 -7.60
C GLY A 133 -0.12 4.53 -6.29
N ARG A 134 -0.23 3.78 -5.19
CA ARG A 134 0.27 4.11 -3.85
C ARG A 134 1.30 3.11 -3.30
N GLY A 135 1.87 2.25 -4.14
CA GLY A 135 2.86 1.25 -3.71
C GLY A 135 4.16 1.80 -3.08
N ARG A 136 4.37 3.12 -3.01
CA ARG A 136 5.45 3.71 -2.20
C ARG A 136 5.03 3.97 -0.76
N GLU A 137 3.74 3.94 -0.46
CA GLU A 137 3.14 4.22 0.84
C GLU A 137 2.79 2.91 1.59
N GLY A 138 2.79 1.75 0.92
CA GLY A 138 2.64 0.45 1.56
C GLY A 138 2.26 -0.66 0.58
N GLU A 139 1.88 -1.83 1.11
CA GLU A 139 1.55 -3.04 0.34
C GLU A 139 0.08 -3.49 0.47
N LEU A 140 -0.66 -2.93 1.42
CA LEU A 140 -2.11 -3.10 1.60
C LEU A 140 -2.78 -1.74 1.73
N ALA A 141 -4.06 -1.67 1.37
CA ALA A 141 -4.87 -0.49 1.58
C ALA A 141 -6.26 -0.86 2.11
N LEU A 142 -6.66 -0.26 3.23
CA LEU A 142 -7.99 -0.39 3.79
C LEU A 142 -8.81 0.85 3.39
N TYR A 143 -9.99 0.62 2.84
CA TYR A 143 -10.89 1.65 2.33
C TYR A 143 -12.21 1.60 3.08
N LEU A 144 -12.69 2.78 3.49
CA LEU A 144 -14.05 3.01 3.92
C LEU A 144 -14.80 3.68 2.77
N LEU A 145 -15.88 3.05 2.32
CA LEU A 145 -16.68 3.47 1.18
C LEU A 145 -18.09 3.85 1.64
N ASP A 146 -18.71 4.82 0.97
CA ASP A 146 -20.14 5.09 1.13
C ASP A 146 -21.00 4.06 0.38
N ALA A 147 -22.32 4.22 0.45
CA ALA A 147 -23.29 3.33 -0.20
C ALA A 147 -23.14 3.29 -1.73
N GLU A 148 -22.58 4.33 -2.34
CA GLU A 148 -22.29 4.42 -3.76
C GLU A 148 -20.89 3.87 -4.13
N GLY A 149 -20.17 3.30 -3.17
CA GLY A 149 -18.84 2.72 -3.37
C GLY A 149 -17.71 3.75 -3.49
N ARG A 150 -17.96 5.01 -3.13
CA ARG A 150 -16.99 6.10 -3.22
C ARG A 150 -16.12 6.16 -1.95
N PRO A 151 -14.80 6.37 -2.06
CA PRO A 151 -13.92 6.41 -0.89
C PRO A 151 -14.16 7.61 0.04
N LEU A 152 -14.66 7.34 1.24
CA LEU A 152 -14.78 8.28 2.35
C LEU A 152 -13.44 8.49 3.08
N SER A 153 -12.63 7.45 3.17
CA SER A 153 -11.27 7.49 3.70
C SER A 153 -10.49 6.26 3.24
N SER A 154 -9.16 6.35 3.24
CA SER A 154 -8.29 5.20 2.99
C SER A 154 -7.01 5.28 3.83
N VAL A 155 -6.51 4.12 4.25
CA VAL A 155 -5.23 3.96 4.92
C VAL A 155 -4.40 2.94 4.17
N ILE A 156 -3.15 3.28 3.89
CA ILE A 156 -2.19 2.44 3.18
C ILE A 156 -1.13 2.02 4.19
N PHE A 157 -0.97 0.71 4.33
CA PHE A 157 -0.15 0.12 5.39
C PHE A 157 0.61 -1.11 4.90
N THR A 158 1.54 -1.56 5.72
CA THR A 158 2.35 -2.76 5.48
C THR A 158 2.53 -3.51 6.78
N LEU A 159 2.38 -4.84 6.72
CA LEU A 159 2.74 -5.74 7.82
C LEU A 159 4.24 -6.02 7.75
N ALA A 160 5.00 -5.55 8.73
CA ALA A 160 6.44 -5.76 8.86
C ALA A 160 6.76 -6.65 10.05
N ASP A 161 8.03 -7.05 10.19
CA ASP A 161 8.54 -7.84 11.30
C ASP A 161 7.68 -9.08 11.57
N GLU A 162 7.38 -9.82 10.49
CA GLU A 162 6.54 -11.04 10.51
C GLU A 162 5.14 -10.80 11.10
N GLY A 163 4.54 -9.66 10.76
CA GLY A 163 3.19 -9.30 11.20
C GLY A 163 3.14 -8.62 12.57
N ARG A 164 4.24 -8.55 13.32
CA ARG A 164 4.28 -7.88 14.63
C ARG A 164 4.14 -6.36 14.54
N THR A 165 4.43 -5.77 13.38
CA THR A 165 4.43 -4.32 13.16
C THR A 165 3.52 -3.94 12.01
N VAL A 166 2.56 -3.03 12.24
CA VAL A 166 1.83 -2.34 11.17
C VAL A 166 2.49 -0.99 10.91
N LEU A 167 3.06 -0.82 9.71
CA LEU A 167 3.60 0.45 9.25
C LEU A 167 2.54 1.17 8.43
N ILE A 168 2.11 2.37 8.83
CA ILE A 168 1.16 3.21 8.09
C ILE A 168 1.95 4.25 7.27
N GLY A 169 1.92 4.14 5.94
CA GLY A 169 2.61 5.09 5.07
C GLY A 169 1.70 6.14 4.44
N CYS A 170 0.37 6.01 4.56
CA CYS A 170 -0.54 7.07 4.16
C CYS A 170 -1.90 6.90 4.83
N LEU A 171 -2.51 8.02 5.25
CA LEU A 171 -3.89 8.12 5.71
C LEU A 171 -4.54 9.28 4.98
N GLN A 172 -5.62 9.01 4.25
CA GLN A 172 -6.31 9.98 3.42
C GLN A 172 -7.75 10.14 3.84
N GLY A 173 -8.24 11.37 3.79
CA GLY A 173 -9.67 11.65 3.87
C GLY A 173 -10.38 11.27 2.58
N ALA A 174 -11.58 11.81 2.40
CA ALA A 174 -12.43 11.49 1.26
C ALA A 174 -11.76 11.78 -0.09
N ALA A 175 -12.16 11.01 -1.10
CA ALA A 175 -11.68 11.15 -2.47
C ALA A 175 -11.87 12.58 -2.99
N ALA A 176 -10.97 13.03 -3.87
CA ALA A 176 -11.12 14.31 -4.54
C ALA A 176 -12.41 14.31 -5.38
N GLY A 177 -13.37 15.16 -5.00
CA GLY A 177 -14.71 15.21 -5.60
C GLY A 177 -15.82 14.77 -4.63
N LEU A 178 -15.49 14.00 -3.59
CA LEU A 178 -16.39 13.88 -2.44
C LEU A 178 -16.36 15.22 -1.70
N GLY A 179 -17.46 15.98 -1.81
CA GLY A 179 -17.58 17.28 -1.17
C GLY A 179 -17.46 17.18 0.35
N ARG A 180 -17.14 18.31 1.01
CA ARG A 180 -17.13 18.42 2.48
C ARG A 180 -18.47 17.97 3.09
N GLU A 181 -19.57 18.17 2.37
CA GLU A 181 -20.91 17.75 2.78
C GLU A 181 -21.05 16.22 2.91
N ALA A 182 -20.45 15.42 2.01
CA ALA A 182 -20.50 13.97 2.12
C ALA A 182 -19.79 13.47 3.40
N VAL A 183 -18.65 14.09 3.75
CA VAL A 183 -17.92 13.78 4.98
C VAL A 183 -18.72 14.20 6.22
N ARG A 184 -19.35 15.37 6.19
CA ARG A 184 -20.20 15.88 7.27
C ARG A 184 -21.41 14.98 7.49
N GLU A 185 -22.10 14.63 6.42
CA GLU A 185 -23.26 13.75 6.47
C GLU A 185 -22.86 12.37 6.98
N PHE A 186 -21.79 11.78 6.45
CA PHE A 186 -21.27 10.53 6.99
C PHE A 186 -20.99 10.63 8.49
N THR A 187 -20.30 11.70 8.92
CA THR A 187 -19.94 11.89 10.33
C THR A 187 -21.20 11.99 11.22
N LYS A 188 -22.24 12.70 10.75
CA LYS A 188 -23.53 12.79 11.45
C LYS A 188 -24.20 11.42 11.59
N GLN A 189 -24.16 10.60 10.53
CA GLN A 189 -24.78 9.28 10.53
C GLN A 189 -23.92 8.21 11.22
N ALA A 190 -22.61 8.45 11.38
CA ALA A 190 -21.66 7.60 12.11
C ALA A 190 -21.47 8.04 13.57
N HIS A 191 -22.51 8.58 14.22
CA HIS A 191 -22.49 9.01 15.63
C HIS A 191 -21.38 10.02 15.98
N GLY A 192 -21.01 10.90 15.03
CA GLY A 192 -19.94 11.89 15.20
C GLY A 192 -18.53 11.37 14.89
N LEU A 193 -18.37 10.09 14.51
CA LEU A 193 -17.07 9.54 14.13
C LEU A 193 -16.66 10.01 12.74
N ARG A 194 -15.56 10.77 12.67
CA ARG A 194 -14.95 11.18 11.40
C ARG A 194 -14.45 9.94 10.64
N PRO A 195 -14.59 9.89 9.29
CA PRO A 195 -14.17 8.74 8.49
C PRO A 195 -12.75 8.23 8.76
N LYS A 196 -11.78 9.14 8.95
CA LYS A 196 -10.38 8.78 9.22
C LYS A 196 -10.22 8.05 10.56
N ASN A 197 -10.88 8.54 11.60
CA ASN A 197 -10.77 7.99 12.96
C ASN A 197 -11.47 6.63 13.04
N LEU A 198 -12.62 6.51 12.37
CA LEU A 198 -13.29 5.23 12.20
C LEU A 198 -12.41 4.23 11.47
N LEU A 199 -11.80 4.63 10.34
CA LEU A 199 -10.92 3.76 9.57
C LEU A 199 -9.67 3.34 10.34
N LEU A 200 -9.09 4.24 11.13
CA LEU A 200 -7.96 3.92 12.02
C LEU A 200 -8.38 2.94 13.12
N SER A 201 -9.58 3.11 13.70
CA SER A 201 -10.14 2.17 14.68
C SER A 201 -10.35 0.77 14.07
N MET A 202 -10.83 0.70 12.82
CA MET A 202 -10.93 -0.56 12.08
C MET A 202 -9.56 -1.18 11.81
N LEU A 203 -8.54 -0.37 11.52
CA LEU A 203 -7.17 -0.86 11.37
C LEU A 203 -6.60 -1.38 12.68
N TYR A 204 -6.90 -0.75 13.83
CA TYR A 204 -6.52 -1.27 15.15
C TYR A 204 -7.20 -2.62 15.43
N ALA A 205 -8.49 -2.75 15.15
CA ALA A 205 -9.20 -4.02 15.30
C ALA A 205 -8.60 -5.12 14.41
N LEU A 206 -8.28 -4.80 13.14
CA LEU A 206 -7.58 -5.72 12.24
C LEU A 206 -6.21 -6.10 12.79
N ALA A 207 -5.44 -5.14 13.30
CA ALA A 207 -4.11 -5.35 13.86
C ALA A 207 -4.16 -6.28 15.09
N GLN A 208 -5.15 -6.10 15.97
CA GLN A 208 -5.37 -7.00 17.11
C GLN A 208 -5.73 -8.42 16.65
N ALA A 209 -6.62 -8.55 15.67
CA ALA A 209 -7.06 -9.85 15.16
C ALA A 209 -5.92 -10.67 14.53
N ILE A 210 -4.89 -10.02 13.97
CA ILE A 210 -3.70 -10.69 13.41
C ILE A 210 -2.53 -10.80 14.39
N GLY A 211 -2.70 -10.35 15.64
CA GLY A 211 -1.67 -10.44 16.69
C GLY A 211 -0.53 -9.41 16.56
N THR A 212 -0.76 -8.28 15.89
CA THR A 212 0.22 -7.19 15.80
C THR A 212 0.50 -6.59 17.18
N SER A 213 1.77 -6.33 17.49
CA SER A 213 2.21 -5.76 18.77
C SER A 213 2.43 -4.24 18.73
N GLN A 214 2.69 -3.67 17.55
CA GLN A 214 2.94 -2.24 17.41
C GLN A 214 2.44 -1.67 16.08
N MET A 215 2.10 -0.39 16.09
CA MET A 215 1.71 0.37 14.90
C MET A 215 2.50 1.66 14.81
N LEU A 216 3.08 1.94 13.64
CA LEU A 216 3.95 3.10 13.42
C LEU A 216 3.46 3.89 12.21
N GLY A 217 3.09 5.15 12.43
CA GLY A 217 2.71 6.11 11.38
C GLY A 217 3.92 6.83 10.79
N VAL A 218 3.90 7.07 9.47
CA VAL A 218 4.92 7.91 8.83
C VAL A 218 4.71 9.39 9.19
N GLY A 219 5.79 10.07 9.56
CA GLY A 219 5.77 11.52 9.76
C GLY A 219 6.04 12.32 8.49
N ASN A 220 5.73 13.62 8.50
CA ASN A 220 5.83 14.50 7.32
C ASN A 220 7.23 14.50 6.71
N ARG A 221 8.25 14.63 7.56
CA ARG A 221 9.66 14.65 7.13
C ARG A 221 10.06 13.33 6.50
N ALA A 222 9.55 12.20 7.00
CA ALA A 222 9.94 10.86 6.57
C ALA A 222 9.14 10.35 5.35
N HIS A 223 8.06 11.03 4.97
CA HIS A 223 7.16 10.59 3.91
C HIS A 223 7.88 10.35 2.57
N PRO A 224 7.54 9.28 1.82
CA PRO A 224 8.09 8.96 0.50
C PRO A 224 8.15 10.14 -0.48
N PHE A 225 7.16 11.03 -0.41
CA PHE A 225 7.01 12.18 -1.31
C PHE A 225 7.37 13.52 -0.66
N SER A 226 8.04 13.55 0.50
CA SER A 226 8.29 14.80 1.23
C SER A 226 9.17 15.81 0.46
N ARG A 227 9.98 15.33 -0.50
CA ARG A 227 10.80 16.18 -1.39
C ARG A 227 10.04 16.66 -2.64
N ASN A 228 8.83 16.17 -2.87
CA ASN A 228 8.00 16.52 -4.01
C ASN A 228 7.00 17.61 -3.60
N LYS A 229 7.36 18.88 -3.81
CA LYS A 229 6.48 20.02 -3.52
C LYS A 229 5.08 19.80 -4.10
N GLY A 230 4.05 20.02 -3.28
CA GLY A 230 2.64 19.91 -3.66
C GLY A 230 2.06 18.49 -3.75
N LYS A 231 2.86 17.42 -3.55
CA LYS A 231 2.33 16.04 -3.56
C LYS A 231 1.76 15.57 -2.23
N ILE A 232 2.18 16.19 -1.12
CA ILE A 232 1.62 15.93 0.20
C ILE A 232 0.70 17.11 0.53
N LYS A 233 -0.58 16.80 0.79
CA LYS A 233 -1.58 17.76 1.23
C LYS A 233 -2.01 17.54 2.69
N ALA A 234 -1.63 16.40 3.26
CA ALA A 234 -1.98 16.00 4.62
C ALA A 234 -0.84 16.37 5.58
N ASP A 235 -1.19 16.89 6.75
CA ASP A 235 -0.29 16.99 7.89
C ASP A 235 -0.36 15.68 8.69
N TYR A 236 0.68 14.87 8.56
CA TYR A 236 0.77 13.59 9.27
C TYR A 236 1.15 13.80 10.73
N ASP A 237 2.14 14.65 11.01
CA ASP A 237 2.63 14.85 12.38
C ASP A 237 1.52 15.43 13.27
N GLY A 238 0.75 16.39 12.74
CA GLY A 238 -0.42 16.93 13.42
C GLY A 238 -1.49 15.86 13.68
N PHE A 239 -1.82 15.05 12.67
CA PHE A 239 -2.81 13.97 12.84
C PHE A 239 -2.41 12.93 13.89
N TRP A 240 -1.12 12.59 14.01
CA TRP A 240 -0.66 11.62 15.01
C TRP A 240 -0.64 12.16 16.43
N ALA A 241 -0.67 13.49 16.60
CA ALA A 241 -0.70 14.14 17.90
C ALA A 241 -2.13 14.40 18.43
N GLU A 242 -3.15 14.27 17.58
CA GLU A 242 -4.58 14.30 17.95
C GLU A 242 -4.99 13.05 18.75
#